data_AF-A0A7T5UPZ0-F1
#
_entry.id   AF-A0A7T5UPZ0-F1
#
_cell.length_a   1.000
_cell.length_b   1.000
_cell.length_c   1.000
_cell.angle_alpha   90.00
_cell.angle_beta   90.00
_cell.angle_gamma   90.00
#
_symmetry.space_group_name_H-M   'P 1'
#
loop_
_entity.id
_entity.type
_entity.pdbx_description
1 polymer ?
#
loop_
_entity_poly.entity_id
_entity_poly.type
_entity_poly.pdbx_seq_one_letter_code
_entity_poly.pdbx_strand_id
1 'polypeptide(L)'
;MKKLEKQIIRKVYVFETKKFIFELFSRVIIVAGAVSVGLFFGQLLFTQFNEQQTLDVLQILNEDIQIIKEYWTDVISVLFEETPKDILLIIILSFVLFALAILTLIKNFEKIKAKFISLSKFWWHRA
;
A
#
# COMPACT_ATOMS: atom_id res chain seq x y z
N MET A 1 35.39 23.65 -25.99
CA MET A 1 34.45 22.53 -26.14
C MET A 1 33.98 21.93 -24.81
N LYS A 2 34.87 21.68 -23.83
CA LYS A 2 34.53 21.09 -22.52
C LYS A 2 33.39 21.77 -21.71
N LYS A 3 33.17 23.09 -21.87
CA LYS A 3 32.08 23.83 -21.18
C LYS A 3 30.68 23.50 -21.72
N LEU A 4 30.54 23.31 -23.04
CA LEU A 4 29.26 23.01 -23.68
C LEU A 4 28.80 21.59 -23.37
N GLU A 5 29.71 20.61 -23.45
CA GLU A 5 29.44 19.22 -23.03
C GLU A 5 28.97 19.16 -21.57
N LYS A 6 29.67 19.87 -20.67
CA LYS A 6 29.31 19.91 -19.24
C LYS A 6 27.93 20.53 -19.02
N GLN A 7 27.53 21.51 -19.82
CA GLN A 7 26.18 22.11 -19.77
C GLN A 7 25.10 21.18 -20.32
N ILE A 8 25.37 20.47 -21.42
CA ILE A 8 24.43 19.50 -22.01
C ILE A 8 24.20 18.34 -21.04
N ILE A 9 25.28 17.73 -20.52
CA ILE A 9 25.21 16.64 -19.54
C ILE A 9 24.41 17.08 -18.30
N ARG A 10 24.61 18.33 -17.84
CA ARG A 10 23.84 18.87 -16.72
C ARG A 10 22.34 18.92 -17.00
N LYS A 11 21.93 19.41 -18.17
CA LYS A 11 20.51 19.53 -18.53
C LYS A 11 19.85 18.16 -18.64
N VAL A 12 20.50 17.21 -19.31
CA VAL A 12 20.03 15.82 -19.42
C VAL A 12 19.86 15.20 -18.03
N TYR A 13 20.86 15.37 -17.17
CA TYR A 13 20.82 14.84 -15.81
C TYR A 13 19.68 15.40 -14.97
N VAL A 14 19.47 16.72 -14.98
CA VAL A 14 18.38 17.38 -14.26
C VAL A 14 17.03 16.88 -14.77
N PHE A 15 16.88 16.70 -16.09
CA PHE A 15 15.67 16.16 -16.68
C PHE A 15 15.40 14.71 -16.24
N GLU A 16 16.39 13.84 -16.31
CA GLU A 16 16.27 12.45 -15.85
C GLU A 16 15.97 12.35 -14.36
N THR A 17 16.61 13.21 -13.56
CA THR A 17 16.37 13.32 -12.11
C THR A 17 14.91 13.69 -11.84
N LYS A 18 14.40 14.73 -12.51
CA LYS A 18 13.02 15.18 -12.34
C LYS A 18 12.02 14.10 -12.73
N LYS A 19 12.27 13.40 -13.84
CA LYS A 19 11.43 12.27 -14.30
C LYS A 19 11.42 11.15 -13.27
N PHE A 20 12.59 10.77 -12.73
CA PHE A 20 12.71 9.73 -11.74
C PHE A 20 12.04 10.08 -10.40
N ILE A 21 12.23 11.31 -9.91
CA ILE A 21 11.58 11.79 -8.68
C ILE A 21 10.06 11.80 -8.87
N PHE A 22 9.56 12.28 -10.01
CA PHE A 22 8.13 12.29 -10.28
C PHE A 22 7.54 10.87 -10.34
N GLU A 23 8.26 9.93 -10.95
CA GLU A 23 7.86 8.51 -10.99
C GLU A 23 7.87 7.85 -9.61
N LEU A 24 8.86 8.14 -8.76
CA LEU A 24 8.87 7.66 -7.38
C LEU A 24 7.74 8.27 -6.56
N PHE A 25 7.55 9.58 -6.69
CA PHE A 25 6.52 10.32 -5.97
C PHE A 25 5.13 9.81 -6.30
N SER A 26 4.82 9.57 -7.58
CA SER A 26 3.53 9.01 -7.98
C SER A 26 3.31 7.61 -7.41
N ARG A 27 4.34 6.74 -7.40
CA ARG A 27 4.25 5.42 -6.78
C ARG A 27 3.99 5.50 -5.28
N VAL A 28 4.66 6.40 -4.57
CA VAL A 28 4.44 6.61 -3.13
C VAL A 28 3.02 7.10 -2.86
N ILE A 29 2.50 8.02 -3.67
CA ILE A 29 1.10 8.48 -3.56
C ILE A 29 0.12 7.33 -3.77
N ILE A 30 0.35 6.47 -4.77
CA ILE A 30 -0.54 5.32 -5.02
C ILE A 30 -0.56 4.38 -3.82
N VAL A 31 0.61 4.06 -3.25
CA VAL A 31 0.73 3.21 -2.06
C VAL A 31 0.03 3.85 -0.88
N ALA A 32 0.31 5.13 -0.59
CA ALA A 32 -0.31 5.86 0.50
C ALA A 32 -1.83 5.93 0.35
N GLY A 33 -2.32 6.22 -0.87
CA GLY A 33 -3.74 6.26 -1.19
C GLY A 33 -4.43 4.91 -0.99
N ALA A 34 -3.83 3.82 -1.48
CA ALA A 34 -4.37 2.47 -1.26
C ALA A 34 -4.45 2.14 0.25
N VAL A 35 -3.40 2.44 1.01
CA VAL A 35 -3.41 2.25 2.47
C VAL A 35 -4.50 3.09 3.13
N SER A 36 -4.62 4.38 2.78
CA SER A 36 -5.65 5.26 3.35
C SER A 36 -7.07 4.77 3.03
N VAL A 37 -7.33 4.35 1.79
CA VAL A 37 -8.61 3.76 1.39
C VAL A 37 -8.88 2.48 2.19
N GLY A 38 -7.89 1.59 2.27
CA GLY A 38 -8.03 0.34 3.04
C GLY A 38 -8.34 0.58 4.51
N LEU A 39 -7.64 1.54 5.15
CA LEU A 39 -7.89 1.91 6.55
C LEU A 39 -9.27 2.56 6.74
N PHE A 40 -9.66 3.47 5.85
CA PHE A 40 -10.95 4.16 5.94
C PHE A 40 -12.13 3.17 5.84
N PHE A 41 -12.12 2.31 4.82
CA PHE A 41 -13.18 1.31 4.64
C PHE A 41 -13.10 0.20 5.69
N GLY A 42 -11.90 -0.17 6.14
CA GLY A 42 -11.72 -1.11 7.24
C GLY A 42 -12.31 -0.58 8.55
N GLN A 43 -12.11 0.70 8.85
CA GLN A 43 -12.75 1.34 10.00
C GLN A 43 -14.28 1.37 9.85
N LEU A 44 -14.78 1.64 8.64
CA LEU A 44 -16.22 1.66 8.38
C LEU A 44 -16.85 0.27 8.59
N LEU A 45 -16.21 -0.80 8.13
CA LEU A 45 -16.63 -2.18 8.44
C LEU A 45 -16.63 -2.45 9.94
N PHE A 46 -15.56 -2.04 10.63
CA PHE A 46 -15.46 -2.27 12.08
C PHE A 46 -16.59 -1.58 12.83
N THR A 47 -16.92 -0.34 12.47
CA THR A 47 -18.07 0.38 13.03
C THR A 47 -19.38 -0.35 12.77
N GLN A 48 -19.59 -0.84 11.54
CA GLN A 48 -20.82 -1.58 11.20
C GLN A 48 -20.94 -2.89 11.99
N PHE A 49 -19.88 -3.69 12.09
CA PHE A 49 -19.92 -4.91 12.91
C PHE A 49 -20.16 -4.64 14.39
N ASN A 50 -19.66 -3.51 14.90
CA ASN A 50 -19.91 -3.11 16.27
C ASN A 50 -21.37 -2.64 16.47
N GLU A 51 -21.95 -1.92 15.51
CA GLU A 51 -23.36 -1.51 15.54
C GLU A 51 -24.32 -2.69 15.40
N GLN A 52 -23.95 -3.69 14.60
CA GLN A 52 -24.72 -4.92 14.38
C GLN A 52 -24.55 -5.96 15.49
N GLN A 53 -23.72 -5.67 16.50
CA GLN A 53 -23.34 -6.63 17.55
C GLN A 53 -22.73 -7.94 17.01
N THR A 54 -22.30 -7.97 15.75
CA THR A 54 -21.61 -9.11 15.13
C THR A 54 -20.33 -9.46 15.89
N LEU A 55 -19.67 -8.45 16.47
CA LEU A 55 -18.48 -8.65 17.30
C LEU A 55 -18.79 -9.36 18.63
N ASP A 56 -20.04 -9.40 19.09
CA ASP A 56 -20.44 -10.15 20.29
C ASP A 56 -20.43 -11.66 20.03
N VAL A 57 -20.61 -12.09 18.76
CA VAL A 57 -20.41 -13.49 18.36
C VAL A 57 -18.95 -13.92 18.59
N LEU A 58 -18.00 -12.99 18.51
CA LEU A 58 -16.59 -13.26 18.85
C LEU A 58 -16.36 -13.36 20.36
N GLN A 59 -17.25 -12.82 21.22
CA GLN A 59 -17.18 -13.06 22.66
C GLN A 59 -17.55 -14.51 23.01
N ILE A 60 -18.54 -15.08 22.31
CA ILE A 60 -18.90 -16.51 22.45
C ILE A 60 -17.69 -17.41 22.11
N LEU A 61 -16.87 -17.00 21.15
CA LEU A 61 -15.61 -17.71 20.84
C LEU A 61 -14.58 -17.62 21.97
N ASN A 62 -14.63 -16.61 22.84
CA ASN A 62 -13.63 -16.40 23.87
C ASN A 62 -13.94 -17.16 25.17
N GLU A 63 -15.20 -17.52 25.40
CA GLU A 63 -15.65 -18.17 26.64
C GLU A 63 -15.41 -19.68 26.65
N ASP A 64 -15.37 -20.36 25.49
CA ASP A 64 -15.22 -21.82 25.47
C ASP A 64 -14.48 -22.35 24.23
N ILE A 65 -13.20 -22.72 24.39
CA ILE A 65 -12.32 -23.21 23.31
C ILE A 65 -12.86 -24.48 22.63
N GLN A 66 -13.67 -25.28 23.34
CA GLN A 66 -14.33 -26.46 22.77
C GLN A 66 -15.44 -26.08 21.79
N ILE A 67 -16.21 -25.04 22.10
CA ILE A 67 -17.28 -24.50 21.24
C ILE A 67 -16.67 -23.88 19.97
N ILE A 68 -15.49 -23.23 20.07
CA ILE A 68 -14.80 -22.68 18.89
C ILE A 68 -14.60 -23.72 17.80
N LYS A 69 -14.19 -24.95 18.13
CA LYS A 69 -13.93 -25.99 17.12
C LYS A 69 -15.20 -26.48 16.43
N GLU A 70 -16.32 -26.46 17.14
CA GLU A 70 -17.60 -26.99 16.67
C GLU A 70 -18.39 -25.94 15.88
N TYR A 71 -18.26 -24.66 16.23
CA TYR A 71 -19.03 -23.56 15.64
C TYR A 71 -18.22 -22.55 14.82
N TRP A 72 -16.92 -22.78 14.59
CA TRP A 72 -16.07 -21.88 13.82
C TRP A 72 -16.63 -21.58 12.41
N THR A 73 -17.20 -22.59 11.75
CA THR A 73 -17.80 -22.45 10.42
C THR A 73 -19.02 -21.55 10.45
N ASP A 74 -19.82 -21.66 11.50
CA ASP A 74 -21.04 -20.88 11.68
C ASP A 74 -20.71 -19.43 12.02
N VAL A 75 -19.66 -19.20 12.81
CA VAL A 75 -19.20 -17.84 13.10
C VAL A 75 -18.67 -17.15 11.83
N ILE A 76 -17.92 -17.85 10.98
CA ILE A 76 -17.50 -17.27 9.68
C ILE A 76 -18.69 -17.03 8.77
N SER A 77 -19.66 -17.95 8.70
CA SER A 77 -20.80 -17.79 7.79
C SER A 77 -21.62 -16.57 8.18
N VAL A 78 -21.88 -16.37 9.48
CA VAL A 78 -22.54 -15.17 10.02
C VAL A 78 -21.73 -13.92 9.69
N LEU A 79 -20.42 -13.91 9.95
CA LEU A 79 -19.56 -12.78 9.59
C LEU A 79 -19.64 -12.48 8.08
N PHE A 80 -19.63 -13.50 7.23
CA PHE A 80 -19.66 -13.34 5.78
C PHE A 80 -21.02 -12.84 5.27
N GLU A 81 -22.13 -13.27 5.88
CA GLU A 81 -23.48 -12.80 5.55
C GLU A 81 -23.71 -11.35 6.00
N GLU A 82 -23.24 -10.99 7.19
CA GLU A 82 -23.40 -9.66 7.75
C GLU A 82 -22.41 -8.64 7.15
N THR A 83 -21.33 -9.10 6.52
CA THR A 83 -20.39 -8.19 5.85
C THR A 83 -21.03 -7.54 4.63
N PRO A 84 -21.04 -6.18 4.56
CA PRO A 84 -21.43 -5.49 3.35
C PRO A 84 -20.46 -5.78 2.19
N LYS A 85 -20.96 -6.49 1.19
CA LYS A 85 -20.17 -6.98 0.05
C LYS A 85 -19.50 -5.87 -0.76
N ASP A 86 -20.15 -4.72 -0.87
CA ASP A 86 -19.60 -3.56 -1.58
C ASP A 86 -18.33 -3.02 -0.92
N ILE A 87 -18.33 -2.95 0.42
CA ILE A 87 -17.19 -2.48 1.19
C ILE A 87 -16.06 -3.51 1.16
N LEU A 88 -16.40 -4.79 1.28
CA LEU A 88 -15.43 -5.88 1.18
C LEU A 88 -14.75 -5.89 -0.21
N LEU A 89 -15.49 -5.64 -1.29
CA LEU A 89 -14.93 -5.51 -2.64
C LEU A 89 -13.92 -4.36 -2.72
N ILE A 90 -14.24 -3.18 -2.17
CA ILE A 90 -13.34 -2.02 -2.16
C ILE A 90 -12.05 -2.33 -1.41
N ILE A 91 -12.14 -3.02 -0.26
CA ILE A 91 -10.97 -3.42 0.52
C ILE A 91 -10.10 -4.39 -0.26
N ILE A 92 -10.69 -5.41 -0.90
CA ILE A 92 -9.95 -6.35 -1.74
C ILE A 92 -9.26 -5.63 -2.90
N LEU A 93 -9.97 -4.75 -3.60
CA LEU A 93 -9.41 -3.99 -4.71
C LEU A 93 -8.24 -3.10 -4.25
N SER A 94 -8.39 -2.44 -3.10
CA SER A 94 -7.33 -1.66 -2.49
C SER A 94 -6.11 -2.51 -2.16
N PHE A 95 -6.33 -3.71 -1.59
CA PHE A 95 -5.25 -4.64 -1.26
C PHE A 95 -4.51 -5.14 -2.49
N VAL A 96 -5.22 -5.44 -3.59
CA VAL A 96 -4.62 -5.83 -4.87
C VAL A 96 -3.77 -4.69 -5.44
N LEU A 97 -4.27 -3.45 -5.44
CA LEU A 97 -3.51 -2.28 -5.90
C LEU A 97 -2.26 -2.05 -5.04
N PHE A 98 -2.39 -2.20 -3.73
CA PHE A 98 -1.27 -2.10 -2.79
C PHE A 98 -0.22 -3.16 -3.05
N ALA A 99 -0.62 -4.44 -3.20
CA ALA A 99 0.28 -5.54 -3.51
C ALA A 99 1.02 -5.31 -4.83
N LEU A 100 0.31 -4.91 -5.89
CA LEU A 100 0.93 -4.58 -7.18
C LEU A 100 1.94 -3.43 -7.04
N ALA A 101 1.59 -2.36 -6.33
CA ALA A 101 2.48 -1.23 -6.11
C ALA A 101 3.76 -1.67 -5.37
N ILE A 102 3.64 -2.47 -4.31
CA ILE A 102 4.78 -3.03 -3.58
C ILE A 102 5.64 -3.92 -4.48
N LEU A 103 5.04 -4.84 -5.24
CA LEU A 103 5.77 -5.73 -6.14
C LEU A 103 6.59 -4.93 -7.17
N THR A 104 6.04 -3.85 -7.71
CA THR A 104 6.78 -2.99 -8.64
C THR A 104 7.91 -2.22 -7.96
N LEU A 105 7.78 -1.87 -6.68
CA LEU A 105 8.85 -1.24 -5.90
C LEU A 105 9.97 -2.25 -5.60
N ILE A 106 9.64 -3.45 -5.13
CA ILE A 106 10.60 -4.52 -4.84
C ILE A 106 11.37 -4.90 -6.11
N LYS A 107 10.66 -5.17 -7.21
CA LYS A 107 11.29 -5.56 -8.49
C LYS A 107 12.26 -4.52 -9.03
N ASN A 108 12.00 -3.24 -8.75
CA ASN A 108 12.84 -2.14 -9.22
C ASN A 108 13.77 -1.58 -8.14
N PHE A 109 13.84 -2.20 -6.95
CA PHE A 109 14.55 -1.65 -5.81
C PHE A 109 16.04 -1.41 -6.11
N GLU A 110 16.72 -2.39 -6.72
CA GLU A 110 18.13 -2.26 -7.10
C GLU A 110 18.36 -1.12 -8.10
N LYS A 111 17.45 -0.94 -9.07
CA LYS A 111 17.52 0.17 -10.04
C LYS A 111 17.26 1.51 -9.37
N ILE A 112 16.29 1.57 -8.47
CA ILE A 112 15.93 2.77 -7.70
C ILE A 112 17.10 3.17 -6.81
N LYS A 113 17.70 2.22 -6.09
CA LYS A 113 18.87 2.41 -5.23
C LYS A 113 20.08 2.88 -6.02
N ALA A 114 20.39 2.22 -7.14
CA ALA A 114 21.51 2.62 -8.00
C ALA A 114 21.34 4.03 -8.57
N LYS A 115 20.13 4.38 -9.02
CA LYS A 115 19.80 5.75 -9.45
C LYS A 115 19.89 6.75 -8.31
N PHE A 116 19.42 6.41 -7.12
CA PHE A 116 19.51 7.30 -5.96
C PHE A 116 20.97 7.57 -5.55
N ILE A 117 21.83 6.54 -5.56
CA ILE A 117 23.27 6.67 -5.29
C ILE A 117 23.96 7.51 -6.37
N SER A 118 23.61 7.35 -7.64
CA SER A 118 24.22 8.17 -8.70
C SER A 118 23.77 9.63 -8.59
N LEU A 119 22.49 9.88 -8.30
CA LEU A 119 21.89 11.19 -7.98
C LEU A 119 22.59 11.87 -6.82
N SER A 120 22.74 11.17 -5.69
CA SER A 120 23.39 11.74 -4.51
C SER A 120 24.85 12.08 -4.79
N LYS A 121 25.61 11.19 -5.45
CA LYS A 121 27.00 11.46 -5.84
C LYS A 121 27.15 12.67 -6.75
N PHE A 122 26.29 12.82 -7.76
CA PHE A 122 26.37 13.96 -8.67
C PHE A 122 26.08 15.30 -7.99
N TRP A 123 25.14 15.31 -7.03
CA TRP A 123 24.84 16.50 -6.24
C TRP A 123 25.95 16.80 -5.22
N TRP A 124 26.53 15.79 -4.57
CA TRP A 124 27.60 15.96 -3.58
C TRP A 124 28.94 16.35 -4.18
N HIS A 125 29.29 15.85 -5.37
CA HIS A 125 30.53 16.21 -6.07
C HIS A 125 30.46 17.59 -6.76
N ARG A 126 29.34 18.30 -6.58
CA ARG A 126 29.09 19.66 -7.08
C ARG A 126 28.87 20.69 -5.98
N ALA A 127 28.78 20.28 -4.71
CA ALA A 127 28.87 21.14 -3.55
C ALA A 127 30.35 21.30 -3.16
#